data_AF-A0A954X5M0-F1
#
_entry.id   AF-A0A954X5M0-F1
#
_cell.length_a   1.000
_cell.length_b   1.000
_cell.length_c   1.000
_cell.angle_alpha   90.00
_cell.angle_beta   90.00
_cell.angle_gamma   90.00
#
_symmetry.space_group_name_H-M   'P 1'
#
loop_
_entity.id
_entity.type
_entity.pdbx_description
1 polymer ?
#
loop_
_entity_poly.entity_id
_entity_poly.type
_entity_poly.pdbx_seq_one_letter_code
_entity_poly.pdbx_strand_id
1 'polypeptide(L)'
;MPKSLLANTPQLTFSAGTLMLAGGERSLVQRLFPSGPWVWDDREAVWRTDALHYAAVRKVIRESPVPIDDHVTSWMRVDWPRVDIHPLRDEQQAAVEAWRGTGRGVVVMPTGTGKTEVALHIMAKSRRGTLIVSPVRDLMYQWHRRIQAGLGYDAGIIGDNVFRLTPVSVTTYDSACIHMHKLGNRFELLIFDECHHLPGGLRREAALMSAAPFRLGLTATLERADGRHRDLDELIGPVVYELAIDDVRGKTLADYEVIRIVVHLSADERQRYDELSRHVREYMMRRRENDPGFTWEDLCKDVGSNPDARAAMRSYRAKMAIEERA
;
A
#
# COMPACT_ATOMS: atom_id res chain seq x y z
N MET A 1 8.77 -50.73 -15.76
CA MET A 1 9.25 -49.62 -14.90
C MET A 1 8.23 -48.49 -15.01
N PRO A 2 7.33 -48.34 -14.02
CA PRO A 2 5.99 -47.81 -14.28
C PRO A 2 5.95 -46.27 -14.33
N LYS A 3 5.45 -45.76 -15.46
CA LYS A 3 5.02 -44.37 -15.68
C LYS A 3 3.65 -44.12 -15.00
N SER A 4 3.56 -44.13 -13.67
CA SER A 4 2.25 -43.96 -13.00
C SER A 4 2.25 -43.15 -11.69
N LEU A 5 3.14 -42.15 -11.54
CA LEU A 5 3.12 -41.21 -10.39
C LEU A 5 2.96 -39.73 -10.78
N LEU A 6 2.68 -39.42 -12.05
CA LEU A 6 2.50 -38.04 -12.56
C LEU A 6 1.01 -37.65 -12.70
N ALA A 7 0.15 -38.08 -11.78
CA ALA A 7 -1.23 -37.61 -11.70
C ALA A 7 -1.32 -36.43 -10.71
N ASN A 8 -1.50 -35.22 -11.25
CA ASN A 8 -1.85 -33.96 -10.58
C ASN A 8 -0.96 -33.51 -9.41
N THR A 9 0.26 -33.05 -9.71
CA THR A 9 0.98 -32.14 -8.80
C THR A 9 0.17 -30.85 -8.63
N PRO A 10 -0.18 -30.43 -7.40
CA PRO A 10 -0.91 -29.17 -7.21
C PRO A 10 -0.12 -27.99 -7.76
N GLN A 11 -0.82 -27.04 -8.38
CA GLN A 11 -0.22 -25.88 -9.02
C GLN A 11 -0.62 -24.60 -8.30
N LEU A 12 0.38 -23.80 -7.92
CA LEU A 12 0.19 -22.47 -7.36
C LEU A 12 0.40 -21.42 -8.47
N THR A 13 -0.61 -20.62 -8.75
CA THR A 13 -0.57 -19.56 -9.78
C THR A 13 -1.06 -18.22 -9.22
N PHE A 14 -0.77 -17.14 -9.94
CA PHE A 14 -1.34 -15.81 -9.66
C PHE A 14 -2.51 -15.55 -10.60
N SER A 15 -3.63 -15.05 -10.08
CA SER A 15 -4.78 -14.64 -10.88
C SER A 15 -5.54 -13.50 -10.20
N ALA A 16 -5.71 -12.39 -10.93
CA ALA A 16 -6.52 -11.25 -10.55
C ALA A 16 -6.24 -10.71 -9.12
N GLY A 17 -4.98 -10.71 -8.68
CA GLY A 17 -4.60 -10.26 -7.34
C GLY A 17 -4.66 -11.33 -6.24
N THR A 18 -5.02 -12.56 -6.58
CA THR A 18 -5.07 -13.70 -5.66
C THR A 18 -4.05 -14.76 -6.05
N LEU A 19 -3.66 -15.59 -5.08
CA LEU A 19 -3.03 -16.88 -5.34
C LEU A 19 -4.12 -17.91 -5.55
N MET A 20 -3.93 -18.76 -6.55
CA MET A 20 -4.78 -19.92 -6.81
C MET A 20 -3.98 -21.19 -6.61
N LEU A 21 -4.51 -22.14 -5.85
CA LEU A 21 -3.95 -23.47 -5.70
C LEU A 21 -4.93 -24.49 -6.31
N ALA A 22 -4.59 -24.95 -7.51
CA ALA A 22 -5.34 -25.97 -8.25
C ALA A 22 -4.83 -27.38 -7.92
N GLY A 23 -5.74 -28.36 -7.90
CA GLY A 23 -5.40 -29.77 -7.61
C GLY A 23 -5.05 -30.07 -6.15
N GLY A 24 -5.17 -29.09 -5.25
CA GLY A 24 -4.98 -29.27 -3.81
C GLY A 24 -6.23 -29.84 -3.14
N GLU A 25 -6.16 -31.10 -2.68
CA GLU A 25 -7.23 -31.65 -1.84
C GLU A 25 -7.40 -30.83 -0.55
N ARG A 26 -8.64 -30.74 -0.05
CA ARG A 26 -8.95 -30.02 1.20
C ARG A 26 -8.07 -30.45 2.37
N SER A 27 -7.79 -31.74 2.48
CA SER A 27 -6.95 -32.34 3.52
C SER A 27 -5.50 -31.85 3.45
N LEU A 28 -4.97 -31.63 2.25
CA LEU A 28 -3.64 -31.09 2.01
C LEU A 28 -3.58 -29.61 2.41
N VAL A 29 -4.55 -28.81 1.93
CA VAL A 29 -4.60 -27.37 2.22
C VAL A 29 -4.75 -27.11 3.71
N GLN A 30 -5.64 -27.84 4.41
CA GLN A 30 -5.81 -27.71 5.86
C GLN A 30 -4.57 -28.15 6.64
N ARG A 31 -3.80 -29.13 6.14
CA ARG A 31 -2.56 -29.57 6.79
C ARG A 31 -1.43 -28.57 6.62
N LEU A 32 -1.27 -28.02 5.42
CA LEU A 32 -0.22 -27.05 5.11
C LEU A 32 -0.55 -25.67 5.67
N PHE A 33 -1.82 -25.29 5.66
CA PHE A 33 -2.32 -23.96 6.04
C PHE A 33 -3.45 -24.03 7.06
N PRO A 34 -3.21 -24.57 8.27
CA PRO A 34 -4.26 -24.83 9.27
C PRO A 34 -5.00 -23.57 9.76
N SER A 35 -4.32 -22.42 9.74
CA SER A 35 -4.85 -21.10 10.08
C SER A 35 -4.81 -20.11 8.91
N GLY A 36 -4.60 -20.61 7.68
CA GLY A 36 -4.39 -19.76 6.50
C GLY A 36 -5.70 -19.20 5.94
N PRO A 37 -5.68 -18.01 5.31
CA PRO A 37 -6.86 -17.37 4.74
C PRO A 37 -7.24 -17.95 3.37
N TRP A 38 -7.29 -19.29 3.27
CA TRP A 38 -7.65 -19.99 2.05
C TRP A 38 -9.15 -20.23 1.97
N VAL A 39 -9.75 -19.83 0.86
CA VAL A 39 -11.17 -19.99 0.57
C VAL A 39 -11.32 -20.84 -0.68
N TRP A 40 -12.26 -21.79 -0.66
CA TRP A 40 -12.57 -22.59 -1.84
C TRP A 40 -13.45 -21.80 -2.82
N ASP A 41 -13.07 -21.77 -4.10
CA ASP A 41 -13.82 -21.16 -5.19
C ASP A 41 -14.47 -22.27 -6.04
N ASP A 42 -15.78 -22.46 -5.87
CA ASP A 42 -16.54 -23.50 -6.57
C ASP A 42 -16.61 -23.30 -8.09
N ARG A 43 -16.41 -22.07 -8.59
CA ARG A 43 -16.55 -21.76 -10.02
C ARG A 43 -15.39 -22.32 -10.83
N GLU A 44 -14.20 -22.26 -10.26
CA GLU A 44 -12.95 -22.71 -10.89
C GLU A 44 -12.40 -23.99 -10.23
N ALA A 45 -13.03 -24.47 -9.16
CA ALA A 45 -12.61 -25.62 -8.37
C ALA A 45 -11.17 -25.50 -7.85
N VAL A 46 -10.85 -24.34 -7.27
CA VAL A 46 -9.51 -24.03 -6.71
C VAL A 46 -9.60 -23.43 -5.31
N TRP A 47 -8.49 -23.47 -4.58
CA TRP A 47 -8.33 -22.67 -3.37
C TRP A 47 -7.75 -21.30 -3.71
N ARG A 48 -8.26 -20.23 -3.07
CA ARG A 48 -7.81 -18.86 -3.27
C ARG A 48 -7.43 -18.19 -1.96
N THR A 49 -6.44 -17.30 -2.03
CA THR A 49 -6.06 -16.40 -0.94
C THR A 49 -5.43 -15.14 -1.53
N ASP A 50 -5.31 -14.06 -0.76
CA ASP A 50 -4.69 -12.82 -1.24
C ASP A 50 -3.23 -13.04 -1.63
N ALA A 51 -2.80 -12.38 -2.72
CA ALA A 51 -1.42 -12.47 -3.18
C ALA A 51 -0.40 -12.02 -2.12
N LEU A 52 -0.79 -11.13 -1.21
CA LEU A 52 -0.03 -10.72 -0.03
C LEU A 52 0.59 -11.89 0.73
N HIS A 53 -0.12 -13.02 0.83
CA HIS A 53 0.32 -14.18 1.60
C HIS A 53 1.41 -15.01 0.89
N TYR A 54 1.79 -14.67 -0.34
CA TYR A 54 2.72 -15.47 -1.15
C TYR A 54 4.04 -15.77 -0.44
N ALA A 55 4.62 -14.81 0.26
CA ALA A 55 5.87 -15.03 0.98
C ALA A 55 5.76 -16.14 2.04
N ALA A 56 4.64 -16.15 2.80
CA ALA A 56 4.36 -17.17 3.80
C ALA A 56 4.02 -18.51 3.13
N VAL A 57 3.18 -18.49 2.09
CA VAL A 57 2.80 -19.67 1.31
C VAL A 57 4.03 -20.36 0.71
N ARG A 58 4.93 -19.60 0.09
CA ARG A 58 6.17 -20.11 -0.50
C ARG A 58 7.12 -20.72 0.54
N LYS A 59 7.10 -20.25 1.80
CA LYS A 59 7.87 -20.89 2.88
C LYS A 59 7.30 -22.28 3.20
N VAL A 60 5.99 -22.36 3.44
CA VAL A 60 5.30 -23.61 3.74
C VAL A 60 5.45 -24.62 2.59
N ILE A 61 5.30 -24.18 1.34
CA ILE A 61 5.46 -25.05 0.17
C ILE A 61 6.87 -25.62 0.07
N ARG A 62 7.91 -24.82 0.34
CA ARG A 62 9.31 -25.31 0.33
C ARG A 62 9.59 -26.35 1.41
N GLU A 63 8.86 -26.28 2.52
CA GLU A 63 8.96 -27.22 3.66
C GLU A 63 7.97 -28.39 3.52
N SER A 64 7.11 -28.39 2.49
CA SER A 64 6.07 -29.40 2.27
C SER A 64 6.67 -30.73 1.81
N PRO A 65 6.19 -31.87 2.35
CA PRO A 65 6.55 -33.20 1.84
C PRO A 65 5.90 -33.53 0.50
N VAL A 66 4.87 -32.77 0.10
CA VAL A 66 4.19 -32.91 -1.19
C VAL A 66 4.72 -31.83 -2.13
N PRO A 67 5.21 -32.19 -3.34
CA PRO A 67 5.65 -31.20 -4.32
C PRO A 67 4.45 -30.37 -4.78
N ILE A 68 4.63 -29.04 -4.80
CA ILE A 68 3.67 -28.08 -5.36
C ILE A 68 4.44 -27.25 -6.38
N ASP A 69 3.89 -27.16 -7.58
CA ASP A 69 4.51 -26.46 -8.69
C ASP A 69 4.15 -24.97 -8.64
N ASP A 70 5.14 -24.11 -8.41
CA ASP A 70 4.96 -22.67 -8.16
C ASP A 70 5.23 -21.86 -9.44
N HIS A 71 4.14 -21.40 -10.05
CA HIS A 71 4.11 -20.55 -11.24
C HIS A 71 3.64 -19.12 -10.94
N VAL A 72 3.70 -18.68 -9.68
CA VAL A 72 3.19 -17.36 -9.28
C VAL A 72 3.99 -16.24 -9.91
N THR A 73 5.32 -16.36 -9.96
CA THR A 73 6.21 -15.20 -10.18
C THR A 73 6.97 -15.26 -11.50
N SER A 74 7.24 -14.07 -12.04
CA SER A 74 8.09 -13.87 -13.23
C SER A 74 9.04 -12.69 -13.00
N TRP A 75 9.63 -12.63 -11.79
CA TRP A 75 10.45 -11.51 -11.38
C TRP A 75 11.76 -11.46 -12.16
N MET A 76 12.12 -10.25 -12.60
CA MET A 76 13.38 -9.99 -13.29
C MET A 76 14.36 -9.33 -12.34
N ARG A 77 15.60 -9.80 -12.36
CA ARG A 77 16.72 -9.10 -11.74
C ARG A 77 16.99 -7.81 -12.51
N VAL A 78 17.32 -6.75 -11.80
CA VAL A 78 17.61 -5.44 -12.39
C VAL A 78 19.11 -5.21 -12.35
N ASP A 79 19.66 -4.90 -13.51
CA ASP A 79 21.03 -4.46 -13.67
C ASP A 79 21.02 -2.95 -13.83
N TRP A 80 21.60 -2.24 -12.88
CA TRP A 80 21.66 -0.78 -12.87
C TRP A 80 22.75 -0.31 -13.85
N PRO A 81 22.41 0.47 -14.91
CA PRO A 81 23.40 0.96 -15.85
C PRO A 81 24.48 1.83 -15.19
N ARG A 82 24.10 2.56 -14.13
CA ARG A 82 24.97 3.39 -13.32
C ARG A 82 24.45 3.38 -11.88
N VAL A 83 25.33 3.59 -10.91
CA VAL A 83 24.93 3.89 -9.53
C VAL A 83 25.65 5.17 -9.11
N ASP A 84 24.94 6.29 -9.17
CA ASP A 84 25.38 7.64 -8.85
C ASP A 84 24.40 8.27 -7.86
N ILE A 85 24.30 7.65 -6.69
CA ILE A 85 23.45 8.08 -5.58
C ILE A 85 24.33 8.64 -4.47
N HIS A 86 23.81 9.64 -3.75
CA HIS A 86 24.56 10.27 -2.67
C HIS A 86 24.90 9.23 -1.59
N PRO A 87 26.09 9.33 -0.95
CA PRO A 87 26.42 8.48 0.17
C PRO A 87 25.40 8.70 1.30
N LEU A 88 25.02 7.61 1.95
CA LEU A 88 24.07 7.66 3.07
C LEU A 88 24.73 8.32 4.27
N ARG A 89 23.95 9.15 4.97
CA ARG A 89 24.27 9.58 6.34
C ARG A 89 24.01 8.44 7.32
N ASP A 90 24.56 8.53 8.53
CA ASP A 90 24.49 7.46 9.52
C ASP A 90 23.05 7.03 9.84
N GLU A 91 22.14 7.99 9.98
CA GLU A 91 20.72 7.71 10.22
C GLU A 91 20.05 7.00 9.04
N GLN A 92 20.44 7.35 7.80
CA GLN A 92 19.90 6.72 6.60
C GLN A 92 20.47 5.31 6.41
N GLN A 93 21.75 5.11 6.73
CA GLN A 93 22.39 3.80 6.70
C GLN A 93 21.76 2.87 7.75
N ALA A 94 21.47 3.37 8.96
CA ALA A 94 20.72 2.64 9.98
C ALA A 94 19.32 2.23 9.47
N ALA A 95 18.59 3.14 8.81
CA ALA A 95 17.30 2.82 8.21
C ALA A 95 17.38 1.71 7.15
N VAL A 96 18.40 1.76 6.28
CA VAL A 96 18.62 0.72 5.25
C VAL A 96 18.92 -0.63 5.88
N GLU A 97 19.80 -0.70 6.89
CA GLU A 97 20.16 -1.98 7.52
C GLU A 97 19.00 -2.55 8.36
N ALA A 98 18.24 -1.69 9.05
CA ALA A 98 17.04 -2.11 9.78
C ALA A 98 16.01 -2.75 8.84
N TRP A 99 15.72 -2.13 7.70
CA TRP A 99 14.82 -2.71 6.70
C TRP A 99 15.40 -3.98 6.06
N ARG A 100 16.71 -4.04 5.77
CA ARG A 100 17.35 -5.24 5.22
C ARG A 100 17.27 -6.45 6.16
N GLY A 101 17.25 -6.23 7.48
CA GLY A 101 17.11 -7.30 8.47
C GLY A 101 15.80 -8.07 8.36
N THR A 102 14.72 -7.43 7.88
CA THR A 102 13.39 -8.04 7.77
C THR A 102 12.93 -8.23 6.32
N GLY A 103 13.38 -7.39 5.40
CA GLY A 103 12.87 -7.26 4.03
C GLY A 103 11.46 -6.67 3.92
N ARG A 104 10.83 -6.39 5.06
CA ARG A 104 9.45 -5.91 5.19
C ARG A 104 9.34 -4.94 6.35
N GLY A 105 8.93 -3.72 6.10
CA GLY A 105 8.72 -2.76 7.18
C GLY A 105 8.52 -1.32 6.74
N VAL A 106 8.11 -0.51 7.71
CA VAL A 106 7.93 0.93 7.57
C VAL A 106 9.13 1.67 8.16
N VAL A 107 9.65 2.63 7.40
CA VAL A 107 10.68 3.57 7.80
C VAL A 107 10.03 4.93 7.99
N VAL A 108 10.03 5.42 9.23
CA VAL A 108 9.46 6.71 9.62
C VAL A 108 10.59 7.73 9.72
N MET A 109 10.56 8.73 8.83
CA MET A 109 11.60 9.75 8.73
C MET A 109 11.00 11.11 8.35
N PRO A 110 11.34 12.21 9.05
CA PRO A 110 10.82 13.53 8.76
C PRO A 110 11.08 13.97 7.30
N THR A 111 10.26 14.87 6.78
CA THR A 111 10.50 15.47 5.46
C THR A 111 11.89 16.13 5.42
N GLY A 112 12.54 16.10 4.27
CA GLY A 112 13.90 16.65 4.10
C GLY A 112 15.05 15.75 4.61
N THR A 113 14.78 14.70 5.38
CA THR A 113 15.83 13.77 5.89
C THR A 113 16.24 12.68 4.87
N GLY A 114 15.67 12.70 3.66
CA GLY A 114 16.14 11.87 2.54
C GLY A 114 15.58 10.44 2.48
N LYS A 115 14.28 10.26 2.75
CA LYS A 115 13.53 9.00 2.52
C LYS A 115 13.81 8.38 1.15
N THR A 116 13.88 9.21 0.12
CA THR A 116 14.19 8.78 -1.25
C THR A 116 15.58 8.17 -1.38
N GLU A 117 16.59 8.67 -0.65
CA GLU A 117 17.95 8.09 -0.69
C GLU A 117 17.98 6.69 -0.08
N VAL A 118 17.29 6.50 1.05
CA VAL A 118 17.15 5.19 1.70
C VAL A 118 16.59 4.17 0.71
N ALA A 119 15.51 4.52 0.02
CA ALA A 119 14.89 3.66 -0.98
C ALA A 119 15.79 3.38 -2.20
N LEU A 120 16.46 4.39 -2.76
CA LEU A 120 17.37 4.23 -3.88
C LEU A 120 18.54 3.30 -3.52
N HIS A 121 19.08 3.41 -2.30
CA HIS A 121 20.12 2.50 -1.80
C HIS A 121 19.61 1.08 -1.62
N ILE A 122 18.38 0.90 -1.13
CA ILE A 122 17.73 -0.42 -1.05
C ILE A 122 17.56 -1.03 -2.44
N MET A 123 17.11 -0.25 -3.44
CA MET A 123 16.99 -0.69 -4.82
C MET A 123 18.36 -1.07 -5.42
N ALA A 124 19.36 -0.20 -5.25
CA ALA A 124 20.73 -0.41 -5.71
C ALA A 124 21.32 -1.72 -5.17
N LYS A 125 21.22 -1.95 -3.85
CA LYS A 125 21.76 -3.13 -3.16
C LYS A 125 20.97 -4.40 -3.50
N SER A 126 19.64 -4.33 -3.59
CA SER A 126 18.78 -5.51 -3.77
C SER A 126 18.72 -6.00 -5.22
N ARG A 127 18.83 -5.11 -6.22
CA ARG A 127 18.76 -5.43 -7.66
C ARG A 127 17.48 -6.20 -8.05
N ARG A 128 16.38 -5.88 -7.37
CA ARG A 128 15.08 -6.53 -7.56
C ARG A 128 14.18 -5.71 -8.46
N GLY A 129 13.33 -6.38 -9.24
CA GLY A 129 12.23 -5.71 -9.92
C GLY A 129 11.35 -5.00 -8.91
N THR A 130 11.15 -3.68 -9.08
CA THR A 130 10.62 -2.79 -8.05
C THR A 130 9.46 -1.96 -8.59
N LEU A 131 8.34 -1.92 -7.86
CA LEU A 131 7.26 -0.97 -8.11
C LEU A 131 7.20 0.06 -6.99
N ILE A 132 7.26 1.33 -7.37
CA ILE A 132 7.13 2.47 -6.46
C ILE A 132 5.72 3.04 -6.60
N VAL A 133 5.00 3.17 -5.49
CA VAL A 133 3.63 3.66 -5.41
C VAL A 133 3.63 4.98 -4.65
N SER A 134 3.25 6.07 -5.31
CA SER A 134 3.24 7.43 -4.76
C SER A 134 1.81 8.01 -4.65
N PRO A 135 1.53 8.95 -3.74
CA PRO A 135 0.18 9.48 -3.54
C PRO A 135 -0.30 10.36 -4.70
N VAL A 136 0.61 11.13 -5.30
CA VAL A 136 0.27 12.08 -6.37
C VAL A 136 1.19 11.93 -7.58
N ARG A 137 0.70 12.39 -8.73
CA ARG A 137 1.41 12.31 -10.02
C ARG A 137 2.77 12.99 -10.01
N ASP A 138 2.89 14.15 -9.34
CA ASP A 138 4.15 14.90 -9.31
C ASP A 138 5.24 14.12 -8.57
N LEU A 139 4.88 13.43 -7.48
CA LEU A 139 5.79 12.55 -6.75
C LEU A 139 6.17 11.32 -7.57
N MET A 140 5.22 10.72 -8.30
CA MET A 140 5.52 9.62 -9.23
C MET A 140 6.57 10.03 -10.27
N TYR A 141 6.42 11.20 -10.91
CA TYR A 141 7.42 11.72 -11.85
C TYR A 141 8.73 12.16 -11.17
N GLN A 142 8.67 12.62 -9.91
CA GLN A 142 9.88 12.84 -9.12
C GLN A 142 10.64 11.53 -8.92
N TRP A 143 9.98 10.44 -8.53
CA TRP A 143 10.61 9.12 -8.42
C TRP A 143 11.24 8.66 -9.72
N HIS A 144 10.52 8.79 -10.85
CA HIS A 144 11.07 8.47 -12.18
C HIS A 144 12.39 9.20 -12.45
N ARG A 145 12.41 10.53 -12.27
CA ARG A 145 13.62 11.35 -12.47
C ARG A 145 14.74 10.96 -11.52
N ARG A 146 14.43 10.68 -10.26
CA ARG A 146 15.40 10.29 -9.23
C ARG A 146 16.03 8.92 -9.52
N ILE A 147 15.24 7.96 -10.00
CA ILE A 147 15.74 6.65 -10.44
C ILE A 147 16.61 6.81 -11.69
N GLN A 148 16.18 7.61 -12.66
CA GLN A 148 16.95 7.85 -13.88
C GLN A 148 18.29 8.53 -13.58
N ALA A 149 18.31 9.56 -12.74
CA ALA A 149 19.52 10.27 -12.36
C ALA A 149 20.46 9.38 -11.52
N GLY A 150 19.93 8.74 -10.48
CA GLY A 150 20.74 8.01 -9.51
C GLY A 150 21.13 6.60 -9.94
N LEU A 151 20.26 5.90 -10.67
CA LEU A 151 20.47 4.50 -11.06
C LEU A 151 20.63 4.32 -12.58
N GLY A 152 20.63 5.40 -13.37
CA GLY A 152 20.76 5.35 -14.83
C GLY A 152 19.65 4.59 -15.54
N TYR A 153 18.54 4.30 -14.84
CA TYR A 153 17.49 3.40 -15.32
C TYR A 153 16.22 4.19 -15.68
N ASP A 154 15.71 4.00 -16.90
CA ASP A 154 14.45 4.63 -17.34
C ASP A 154 13.25 3.80 -16.84
N ALA A 155 12.78 4.12 -15.63
CA ALA A 155 11.69 3.39 -15.00
C ALA A 155 10.38 3.50 -15.80
N GLY A 156 9.62 2.41 -15.86
CA GLY A 156 8.29 2.40 -16.44
C GLY A 156 7.32 3.32 -15.70
N ILE A 157 6.35 3.92 -16.40
CA ILE A 157 5.33 4.78 -15.80
C ILE A 157 3.98 4.13 -16.03
N ILE A 158 3.21 3.97 -14.94
CA ILE A 158 1.89 3.35 -14.95
C ILE A 158 0.92 4.32 -14.28
N GLY A 159 0.13 5.01 -15.08
CA GLY A 159 -0.73 6.11 -14.66
C GLY A 159 -0.64 7.28 -15.63
N ASP A 160 -1.51 8.29 -15.43
CA ASP A 160 -1.55 9.48 -16.30
C ASP A 160 -1.75 9.16 -17.79
N ASN A 161 -2.61 8.17 -18.10
CA ASN A 161 -2.82 7.60 -19.43
C ASN A 161 -1.60 6.92 -20.07
N VAL A 162 -0.51 6.74 -19.32
CA VAL A 162 0.67 5.98 -19.75
C VAL A 162 0.66 4.60 -19.09
N PHE A 163 0.89 3.57 -19.90
CA PHE A 163 1.06 2.20 -19.41
C PHE A 163 2.35 1.61 -19.98
N ARG A 164 3.49 1.96 -19.38
CA ARG A 164 4.80 1.42 -19.72
C ARG A 164 5.31 0.58 -18.56
N LEU A 165 5.17 -0.74 -18.67
CA LEU A 165 5.67 -1.68 -17.68
C LEU A 165 7.14 -2.04 -17.97
N THR A 166 8.01 -1.92 -16.97
CA THR A 166 9.38 -2.44 -17.01
C THR A 166 9.70 -3.12 -15.68
N PRO A 167 10.84 -3.83 -15.53
CA PRO A 167 11.28 -4.37 -14.24
C PRO A 167 11.24 -3.38 -13.07
N VAL A 168 11.49 -2.09 -13.34
CA VAL A 168 11.31 -0.99 -12.38
C VAL A 168 10.22 -0.07 -12.89
N SER A 169 9.19 0.18 -12.10
CA SER A 169 8.09 1.05 -12.49
C SER A 169 7.67 1.96 -11.36
N VAL A 170 7.13 3.12 -11.71
CA VAL A 170 6.49 4.07 -10.81
C VAL A 170 5.01 4.17 -11.15
N THR A 171 4.17 4.33 -10.14
CA THR A 171 2.71 4.45 -10.26
C THR A 171 2.15 5.34 -9.17
N THR A 172 0.93 5.84 -9.36
CA THR A 172 0.14 6.39 -8.25
C THR A 172 -0.63 5.29 -7.51
N TYR A 173 -1.07 5.52 -6.27
CA TYR A 173 -1.96 4.58 -5.57
C TYR A 173 -3.23 4.29 -6.38
N ASP A 174 -3.87 5.33 -6.93
CA ASP A 174 -5.13 5.16 -7.67
C ASP A 174 -4.91 4.30 -8.94
N SER A 175 -3.79 4.51 -9.65
CA SER A 175 -3.42 3.68 -10.81
C SER A 175 -3.04 2.25 -10.40
N ALA A 176 -2.38 2.10 -9.24
CA ALA A 176 -2.05 0.80 -8.69
C ALA A 176 -3.32 -0.02 -8.39
N CYS A 177 -4.34 0.58 -7.78
CA CYS A 177 -5.63 -0.09 -7.54
C CYS A 177 -6.25 -0.64 -8.83
N ILE A 178 -6.17 0.12 -9.92
CA ILE A 178 -6.75 -0.27 -11.22
C ILE A 178 -5.97 -1.44 -11.84
N HIS A 179 -4.64 -1.46 -11.71
CA HIS A 179 -3.78 -2.36 -12.48
C HIS A 179 -3.19 -3.53 -11.69
N MET A 180 -3.23 -3.53 -10.36
CA MET A 180 -2.52 -4.54 -9.55
C MET A 180 -3.04 -5.97 -9.77
N HIS A 181 -4.31 -6.15 -10.12
CA HIS A 181 -4.85 -7.47 -10.48
C HIS A 181 -4.08 -8.13 -11.65
N LYS A 182 -3.41 -7.34 -12.52
CA LYS A 182 -2.55 -7.83 -13.60
C LYS A 182 -1.06 -7.78 -13.26
N LEU A 183 -0.67 -6.89 -12.37
CA LEU A 183 0.74 -6.56 -12.09
C LEU A 183 1.28 -7.16 -10.79
N GLY A 184 0.41 -7.71 -9.95
CA GLY A 184 0.72 -8.10 -8.58
C GLY A 184 1.87 -9.09 -8.43
N ASN A 185 2.13 -9.92 -9.44
CA ASN A 185 3.22 -10.89 -9.48
C ASN A 185 4.45 -10.46 -10.29
N ARG A 186 4.49 -9.22 -10.79
CA ARG A 186 5.54 -8.73 -11.69
C ARG A 186 6.74 -8.12 -10.95
N PHE A 187 6.55 -7.74 -9.70
CA PHE A 187 7.55 -7.06 -8.89
C PHE A 187 7.87 -7.88 -7.64
N GLU A 188 9.14 -7.88 -7.26
CA GLU A 188 9.64 -8.57 -6.08
C GLU A 188 9.75 -7.62 -4.87
N LEU A 189 9.95 -6.32 -5.14
CA LEU A 189 9.95 -5.24 -4.14
C LEU A 189 8.82 -4.24 -4.43
N LEU A 190 8.03 -3.93 -3.40
CA LEU A 190 7.14 -2.76 -3.40
C LEU A 190 7.67 -1.67 -2.49
N ILE A 191 7.62 -0.43 -2.98
CA ILE A 191 7.93 0.77 -2.19
C ILE A 191 6.68 1.65 -2.17
N PHE A 192 6.12 1.85 -0.99
CA PHE A 192 4.99 2.73 -0.75
C PHE A 192 5.48 4.06 -0.19
N ASP A 193 5.44 5.10 -1.02
CA ASP A 193 5.75 6.46 -0.60
C ASP A 193 4.53 7.09 0.07
N GLU A 194 4.76 7.88 1.11
CA GLU A 194 3.74 8.37 2.05
C GLU A 194 2.73 7.28 2.42
N CYS A 195 3.24 6.16 2.94
CA CYS A 195 2.47 4.94 3.18
C CYS A 195 1.33 5.11 4.19
N HIS A 196 1.27 6.22 4.92
CA HIS A 196 0.12 6.58 5.75
C HIS A 196 -1.18 6.77 4.94
N HIS A 197 -1.11 6.87 3.61
CA HIS A 197 -2.26 6.87 2.71
C HIS A 197 -2.79 5.47 2.34
N LEU A 198 -2.07 4.41 2.70
CA LEU A 198 -2.43 3.04 2.35
C LEU A 198 -3.62 2.50 3.18
N PRO A 199 -3.75 2.78 4.50
CA PRO A 199 -4.88 2.32 5.29
C PRO A 199 -6.20 3.03 4.96
N GLY A 200 -7.32 2.31 5.01
CA GLY A 200 -8.68 2.90 5.02
C GLY A 200 -9.35 3.17 3.66
N GLY A 201 -9.24 2.28 2.67
CA GLY A 201 -10.04 2.36 1.44
C GLY A 201 -9.56 1.43 0.32
N LEU A 202 -9.99 1.72 -0.93
CA LEU A 202 -9.58 1.00 -2.17
C LEU A 202 -8.06 0.87 -2.35
N ARG A 203 -7.26 1.74 -1.73
CA ARG A 203 -5.79 1.73 -1.83
C ARG A 203 -5.14 0.53 -1.16
N ARG A 204 -5.79 -0.06 -0.15
CA ARG A 204 -5.37 -1.30 0.50
C ARG A 204 -5.28 -2.45 -0.51
N GLU A 205 -6.18 -2.49 -1.48
CA GLU A 205 -6.23 -3.53 -2.51
C GLU A 205 -4.92 -3.62 -3.30
N ALA A 206 -4.25 -2.50 -3.57
CA ALA A 206 -2.96 -2.52 -4.26
C ALA A 206 -1.89 -3.30 -3.48
N ALA A 207 -1.93 -3.30 -2.15
CA ALA A 207 -1.01 -4.07 -1.32
C ALA A 207 -1.44 -5.55 -1.18
N LEU A 208 -2.75 -5.81 -1.06
CA LEU A 208 -3.30 -7.18 -0.99
C LEU A 208 -3.06 -7.96 -2.28
N MET A 209 -3.27 -7.30 -3.43
CA MET A 209 -3.20 -7.91 -4.74
C MET A 209 -1.77 -8.19 -5.23
N SER A 210 -0.74 -7.90 -4.44
CA SER A 210 0.66 -8.16 -4.82
C SER A 210 1.28 -9.34 -4.10
N ALA A 211 2.01 -10.16 -4.86
CA ALA A 211 2.81 -11.28 -4.35
C ALA A 211 4.21 -10.86 -3.90
N ALA A 212 4.56 -9.57 -3.95
CA ALA A 212 5.90 -9.09 -3.63
C ALA A 212 6.27 -9.41 -2.16
N PRO A 213 7.35 -10.18 -1.93
CA PRO A 213 7.78 -10.56 -0.57
C PRO A 213 8.51 -9.43 0.13
N PHE A 214 9.15 -8.51 -0.61
CA PHE A 214 9.84 -7.36 -0.03
C PHE A 214 8.96 -6.12 -0.11
N ARG A 215 8.82 -5.41 1.01
CA ARG A 215 7.89 -4.28 1.13
C ARG A 215 8.50 -3.19 1.98
N LEU A 216 8.59 -1.99 1.44
CA LEU A 216 9.09 -0.80 2.12
C LEU A 216 7.98 0.24 2.19
N GLY A 217 7.61 0.66 3.40
CA GLY A 217 6.79 1.85 3.61
C GLY A 217 7.66 3.02 3.99
N LEU A 218 7.43 4.19 3.39
CA LEU A 218 8.10 5.44 3.71
C LEU A 218 7.05 6.45 4.17
N THR A 219 7.25 7.06 5.33
CA THR A 219 6.34 8.12 5.80
C THR A 219 7.08 9.10 6.71
N ALA A 220 6.62 10.36 6.74
CA ALA A 220 7.05 11.31 7.78
C ALA A 220 6.18 11.23 9.05
N THR A 221 4.95 10.75 8.91
CA THR A 221 3.95 10.76 9.97
C THR A 221 3.38 9.36 10.13
N LEU A 222 3.40 8.85 11.37
CA LEU A 222 2.71 7.63 11.74
C LEU A 222 1.78 7.97 12.90
N GLU A 223 0.54 8.29 12.60
CA GLU A 223 -0.45 8.58 13.63
C GLU A 223 -0.95 7.26 14.24
N ARG A 224 -0.46 6.91 15.44
CA ARG A 224 -0.84 5.66 16.12
C ARG A 224 -2.25 5.70 16.73
N ALA A 225 -2.80 6.90 16.95
CA ALA A 225 -4.06 7.10 17.66
C ALA A 225 -5.30 6.61 16.90
N ASP A 226 -5.22 6.43 15.59
CA ASP A 226 -6.36 6.07 14.74
C ASP A 226 -6.53 4.55 14.52
N GLY A 227 -5.64 3.72 15.08
CA GLY A 227 -5.67 2.26 14.91
C GLY A 227 -5.26 1.75 13.53
N ARG A 228 -5.09 2.64 12.54
CA ARG A 228 -4.79 2.30 11.14
C ARG A 228 -3.35 1.87 10.90
N HIS A 229 -2.46 2.10 11.87
CA HIS A 229 -1.10 1.56 11.89
C HIS A 229 -1.08 0.02 11.87
N ARG A 230 -2.10 -0.65 12.44
CA ARG A 230 -2.19 -2.13 12.41
C ARG A 230 -2.36 -2.66 10.99
N ASP A 231 -3.05 -1.92 10.13
CA ASP A 231 -3.18 -2.29 8.71
C ASP A 231 -1.82 -2.24 8.01
N LEU A 232 -0.96 -1.28 8.36
CA LEU A 232 0.39 -1.20 7.79
C LEU A 232 1.27 -2.38 8.20
N ASP A 233 1.14 -2.84 9.45
CA ASP A 233 1.87 -4.01 9.94
C ASP A 233 1.56 -5.26 9.10
N GLU A 234 0.29 -5.44 8.73
CA GLU A 234 -0.16 -6.53 7.87
C GLU A 234 0.28 -6.33 6.41
N LEU A 235 -0.02 -5.15 5.84
CA LEU A 235 0.11 -4.87 4.41
C LEU A 235 1.57 -4.67 3.98
N ILE A 236 2.40 -4.10 4.84
CA ILE A 236 3.80 -3.80 4.57
C ILE A 236 4.68 -4.61 5.52
N GLY A 237 4.52 -4.36 6.82
CA GLY A 237 5.37 -4.86 7.90
C GLY A 237 5.46 -3.83 9.03
N PRO A 238 6.01 -4.20 10.20
CA PRO A 238 6.12 -3.31 11.34
C PRO A 238 7.01 -2.10 11.05
N VAL A 239 6.94 -1.09 11.90
CA VAL A 239 7.95 -0.03 11.92
C VAL A 239 9.31 -0.64 12.28
N VAL A 240 10.25 -0.55 11.35
CA VAL A 240 11.62 -1.09 11.52
C VAL A 240 12.63 -0.01 11.88
N TYR A 241 12.31 1.24 11.57
CA TYR A 241 13.15 2.39 11.88
C TYR A 241 12.28 3.63 12.05
N GLU A 242 12.56 4.41 13.09
CA GLU A 242 11.90 5.68 13.39
C GLU A 242 12.96 6.71 13.78
N LEU A 243 12.97 7.84 13.08
CA LEU A 243 13.81 8.98 13.38
C LEU A 243 12.94 10.10 13.93
N ALA A 244 13.11 10.45 15.20
CA ALA A 244 12.36 11.54 15.79
C ALA A 244 12.86 12.89 15.23
N ILE A 245 11.93 13.84 15.07
CA ILE A 245 12.26 15.20 14.61
C ILE A 245 13.32 15.84 15.51
N ASP A 246 13.23 15.62 16.83
CA ASP A 246 14.15 16.19 17.80
C ASP A 246 15.60 15.66 17.64
N ASP A 247 15.78 14.45 17.12
CA ASP A 247 17.10 13.83 16.93
C ASP A 247 17.89 14.44 15.76
N VAL A 248 17.19 15.09 14.82
CA VAL A 248 17.74 15.71 13.61
C VAL A 248 17.71 17.24 13.62
N ARG A 249 17.03 17.85 14.60
CA ARG A 249 16.99 19.31 14.79
C ARG A 249 18.39 19.84 15.09
N GLY A 250 18.83 20.86 14.35
CA GLY A 250 20.17 21.46 14.50
C GLY A 250 21.33 20.63 13.92
N LYS A 251 21.08 19.46 13.33
CA LYS A 251 22.08 18.65 12.61
C LYS A 251 21.84 18.64 11.11
N THR A 252 20.72 18.07 10.70
CA THR A 252 20.38 17.82 9.29
C THR A 252 19.21 18.69 8.82
N LEU A 253 18.27 18.98 9.72
CA LEU A 253 17.19 19.94 9.49
C LEU A 253 17.68 21.33 9.92
N ALA A 254 17.49 22.32 9.05
CA ALA A 254 17.65 23.72 9.43
C ALA A 254 16.75 24.02 10.63
N ASP A 255 17.18 24.91 11.52
CA ASP A 255 16.35 25.32 12.65
C ASP A 255 15.03 25.88 12.13
N TYR A 256 13.94 25.21 12.51
CA TYR A 256 12.58 25.65 12.20
C TYR A 256 11.75 25.69 13.47
N GLU A 257 10.76 26.58 13.46
CA GLU A 257 9.77 26.74 14.52
C GLU A 257 8.41 26.33 13.95
N VAL A 258 7.74 25.38 14.61
CA VAL A 258 6.37 25.00 14.23
C VAL A 258 5.41 25.94 14.94
N ILE A 259 5.03 27.00 14.23
CA ILE A 259 4.00 27.93 14.70
C ILE A 259 2.64 27.39 14.23
N ARG A 260 1.86 26.80 15.16
CA ARG A 260 0.47 26.43 14.88
C ARG A 260 -0.39 27.69 14.89
N ILE A 261 -0.80 28.13 13.71
CA ILE A 261 -1.74 29.24 13.56
C ILE A 261 -3.15 28.65 13.65
N VAL A 262 -3.84 28.92 14.76
CA VAL A 262 -5.24 28.55 14.92
C VAL A 262 -6.08 29.60 14.18
N VAL A 263 -6.78 29.19 13.13
CA VAL A 263 -7.73 30.06 12.44
C VAL A 263 -9.11 29.87 13.05
N HIS A 264 -9.72 30.97 13.46
CA HIS A 264 -11.08 30.98 13.99
C HIS A 264 -12.03 31.35 12.86
N LEU A 265 -13.06 30.52 12.66
CA LEU A 265 -14.19 30.88 11.81
C LEU A 265 -14.80 32.20 12.28
N SER A 266 -15.14 33.09 11.35
CA SER A 266 -15.96 34.26 11.65
C SER A 266 -17.30 33.85 12.26
N ALA A 267 -18.01 34.78 12.89
CA ALA A 267 -19.32 34.49 13.48
C ALA A 267 -20.31 33.92 12.44
N ASP A 268 -20.31 34.48 11.23
CA ASP A 268 -21.16 34.04 10.12
C ASP A 268 -20.76 32.66 9.61
N GLU A 269 -19.46 32.39 9.44
CA GLU A 269 -18.96 31.08 9.02
C GLU A 269 -19.23 30.01 10.07
N ARG A 270 -19.05 30.35 11.35
CA ARG A 270 -19.34 29.44 12.47
C ARG A 270 -20.82 29.11 12.53
N GLN A 271 -21.70 30.11 12.41
CA GLN A 271 -23.14 29.88 12.36
C GLN A 271 -23.51 28.97 11.19
N ARG A 272 -22.99 29.28 10.00
CA ARG A 272 -23.24 28.49 8.79
C ARG A 272 -22.72 27.05 8.94
N TYR A 273 -21.53 26.90 9.49
CA TYR A 273 -20.91 25.61 9.77
C TYR A 273 -21.74 24.78 10.75
N ASP A 274 -22.23 25.39 11.82
CA ASP A 274 -23.05 24.72 12.84
C ASP A 274 -24.40 24.27 12.29
N GLU A 275 -25.05 25.09 11.46
CA GLU A 275 -26.30 24.75 10.76
C GLU A 275 -26.10 23.56 9.82
N LEU A 276 -25.05 23.60 8.98
CA LEU A 276 -24.72 22.52 8.05
C LEU A 276 -24.35 21.23 8.78
N SER A 277 -23.57 21.35 9.86
CA SER A 277 -23.18 20.22 10.72
C SER A 277 -24.37 19.58 11.40
N ARG A 278 -25.33 20.39 11.88
CA ARG A 278 -26.58 19.92 12.48
C ARG A 278 -27.39 19.12 11.47
N HIS A 279 -27.55 19.63 10.25
CA HIS A 279 -28.30 18.96 9.20
C HIS A 279 -27.71 17.58 8.83
N VAL A 280 -26.38 17.49 8.68
CA VAL A 280 -25.70 16.21 8.44
C VAL A 280 -25.90 15.26 9.63
N ARG A 281 -25.76 15.77 10.86
CA ARG A 281 -25.90 14.96 12.09
C ARG A 281 -27.31 14.40 12.26
N GLU A 282 -28.34 15.22 12.07
CA GLU A 282 -29.75 14.81 12.18
C GLU A 282 -30.13 13.79 11.11
N TYR A 283 -29.61 13.93 9.90
CA TYR A 283 -29.80 12.91 8.87
C TYR A 283 -29.14 11.59 9.28
N MET A 284 -27.88 11.62 9.69
CA MET A 284 -27.14 10.43 10.10
C MET A 284 -27.77 9.75 11.33
N MET A 285 -28.26 10.51 12.32
CA MET A 285 -28.96 9.96 13.48
C MET A 285 -30.26 9.26 13.07
N ARG A 286 -31.12 9.91 12.27
CA ARG A 286 -32.39 9.30 11.80
C ARG A 286 -32.19 8.03 10.97
N ARG A 287 -31.12 7.97 10.17
CA ARG A 287 -30.77 6.72 9.46
C ARG A 287 -30.30 5.65 10.44
N ARG A 288 -29.52 6.02 11.46
CA ARG A 288 -29.02 5.11 12.50
C ARG A 288 -30.06 4.61 13.49
N GLU A 289 -31.18 5.31 13.65
CA GLU A 289 -32.34 4.81 14.39
C GLU A 289 -32.96 3.57 13.73
N ASN A 290 -32.93 3.52 12.39
CA ASN A 290 -33.51 2.43 11.61
C ASN A 290 -32.46 1.37 11.20
N ASP A 291 -31.21 1.81 11.02
CA ASP A 291 -30.07 0.98 10.66
C ASP A 291 -28.84 1.41 11.49
N PRO A 292 -28.61 0.82 12.67
CA PRO A 292 -27.50 1.18 13.55
C PRO A 292 -26.12 1.07 12.89
N GLY A 293 -25.98 0.29 11.81
CA GLY A 293 -24.77 0.13 11.03
C GLY A 293 -24.54 1.21 9.97
N PHE A 294 -25.47 2.15 9.77
CA PHE A 294 -25.43 3.11 8.68
C PHE A 294 -24.18 4.01 8.72
N THR A 295 -23.36 3.89 7.67
CA THR A 295 -22.08 4.58 7.54
C THR A 295 -22.13 5.77 6.57
N TRP A 296 -21.02 6.48 6.46
CA TRP A 296 -20.86 7.55 5.47
C TRP A 296 -20.85 7.03 4.02
N GLU A 297 -20.35 5.82 3.81
CA GLU A 297 -20.37 5.19 2.48
C GLU A 297 -21.79 4.88 2.03
N ASP A 298 -22.67 4.52 2.96
CA ASP A 298 -24.08 4.24 2.67
C ASP A 298 -24.84 5.51 2.33
N LEU A 299 -24.54 6.62 3.01
CA LEU A 299 -25.03 7.94 2.59
C LEU A 299 -24.60 8.24 1.15
N CYS A 300 -23.32 8.05 0.81
CA CYS A 300 -22.80 8.31 -0.55
C CYS A 300 -23.54 7.50 -1.63
N LYS A 301 -23.88 6.24 -1.33
CA LYS A 301 -24.66 5.37 -2.24
C LYS A 301 -26.11 5.86 -2.37
N ASP A 302 -26.71 6.33 -1.28
CA ASP A 302 -28.10 6.81 -1.24
C ASP A 302 -28.31 8.16 -1.93
N VAL A 303 -27.24 8.93 -2.22
CA VAL A 303 -27.32 10.24 -2.90
C VAL A 303 -28.04 10.12 -4.26
N GLY A 304 -27.91 8.99 -4.97
CA GLY A 304 -28.55 8.82 -6.27
C GLY A 304 -30.09 8.70 -6.19
N SER A 305 -30.59 8.09 -5.12
CA SER A 305 -31.98 7.63 -4.99
C SER A 305 -32.79 8.40 -3.94
N ASN A 306 -32.13 9.03 -2.96
CA ASN A 306 -32.77 9.67 -1.82
C ASN A 306 -32.57 11.21 -1.82
N PRO A 307 -33.64 12.02 -1.94
CA PRO A 307 -33.57 13.49 -1.86
C PRO A 307 -32.95 14.02 -0.57
N ASP A 308 -33.20 13.38 0.57
CA ASP A 308 -32.67 13.78 1.88
C ASP A 308 -31.18 13.44 1.99
N ALA A 309 -30.75 12.32 1.41
CA ALA A 309 -29.33 11.98 1.29
C ALA A 309 -28.57 13.01 0.44
N ARG A 310 -29.17 13.47 -0.67
CA ARG A 310 -28.61 14.56 -1.48
C ARG A 310 -28.49 15.86 -0.70
N ALA A 311 -29.49 16.18 0.11
CA ALA A 311 -29.48 17.39 0.93
C ALA A 311 -28.38 17.33 1.99
N ALA A 312 -28.24 16.19 2.70
CA ALA A 312 -27.17 15.97 3.66
C ALA A 312 -25.77 16.02 3.01
N MET A 313 -25.60 15.40 1.84
CA MET A 313 -24.34 15.43 1.08
C MET A 313 -23.98 16.85 0.62
N ARG A 314 -24.96 17.64 0.17
CA ARG A 314 -24.74 19.06 -0.16
C ARG A 314 -24.32 19.86 1.07
N SER A 315 -24.95 19.63 2.22
CA SER A 315 -24.58 20.30 3.47
C SER A 315 -23.17 19.94 3.91
N TYR A 316 -22.78 18.67 3.78
CA TYR A 316 -21.42 18.21 4.05
C TYR A 316 -20.39 18.89 3.14
N ARG A 317 -20.62 18.92 1.84
CA ARG A 317 -19.72 19.61 0.89
C ARG A 317 -19.58 21.10 1.18
N ALA A 318 -20.69 21.76 1.53
CA ALA A 318 -20.67 23.16 1.92
C ALA A 318 -19.91 23.37 3.24
N LYS A 319 -20.01 22.42 4.19
CA LYS A 319 -19.25 22.44 5.45
C LYS A 319 -17.74 22.33 5.19
N MET A 320 -17.34 21.36 4.36
CA MET A 320 -15.94 21.18 3.95
C MET A 320 -15.37 22.43 3.27
N ALA A 321 -16.17 23.10 2.42
CA ALA A 321 -15.75 24.33 1.75
C ALA A 321 -15.52 25.51 2.71
N ILE A 322 -16.13 25.51 3.90
CA ILE A 322 -15.85 26.48 4.96
C ILE A 322 -14.54 26.12 5.66
N GLU A 323 -14.29 24.83 5.94
CA GLU A 323 -13.05 24.34 6.54
C GLU A 323 -11.83 24.53 5.63
N GLU A 324 -11.98 24.41 4.30
CA GLU A 324 -10.89 24.60 3.33
C GLU A 324 -10.54 26.07 3.06
N ARG A 325 -11.40 27.01 3.46
CA ARG A 325 -11.19 28.46 3.29
C ARG A 325 -10.63 29.15 4.54
N ALA A 326 -10.71 28.50 5.69
CA ALA A 326 -10.15 28.94 6.96
C ALA A 326 -8.71 28.44 7.11
#